data_AF-A0AAD7MJE6-F1
#
_entry.id   AF-A0AAD7MJE6-F1
#
_cell.length_a   1.000
_cell.length_b   1.000
_cell.length_c   1.000
_cell.angle_alpha   90.00
_cell.angle_beta   90.00
_cell.angle_gamma   90.00
#
_symmetry.space_group_name_H-M   'P 1'
#
loop_
_entity.id
_entity.type
_entity.pdbx_description
1 polymer ?
#
loop_
_entity_poly.entity_id
_entity_poly.type
_entity_poly.pdbx_seq_one_letter_code
_entity_poly.pdbx_strand_id
1 'polypeptide(L)'
;RIENILGKIKIGSDLTDDQRLKVTSLVREYADVFALSMSEVFYVDWWKHHLNIDPSVKLPTRMSQRPLTEKQKEWFYDILDEMEESHVIQRV
;
A
#
# COMPACT_ATOMS: atom_id res chain seq x y z
N ARG A 1 1.53 -15.72 -9.51
CA ARG A 1 1.70 -14.27 -9.23
C ARG A 1 1.19 -13.41 -10.37
N ILE A 2 1.82 -13.43 -11.55
CA ILE A 2 1.45 -12.60 -12.72
C ILE A 2 -0.04 -12.73 -13.11
N GLU A 3 -0.57 -13.94 -13.19
CA GLU A 3 -2.00 -14.12 -13.54
C GLU A 3 -2.96 -13.55 -12.48
N ASN A 4 -2.56 -13.52 -11.20
CA ASN A 4 -3.34 -12.84 -10.15
C ASN A 4 -3.32 -11.32 -10.32
N ILE A 5 -2.18 -10.75 -10.73
CA ILE A 5 -2.04 -9.33 -11.07
C ILE A 5 -2.98 -9.01 -12.25
N LEU A 6 -2.89 -9.78 -13.34
CA LEU A 6 -3.75 -9.62 -14.51
C LEU A 6 -5.24 -9.75 -14.16
N GLY A 7 -5.61 -10.69 -13.29
CA GLY A 7 -6.99 -10.86 -12.83
C GLY A 7 -7.51 -9.70 -11.97
N LYS A 8 -6.62 -8.93 -11.33
CA LYS A 8 -6.98 -7.73 -10.55
C LYS A 8 -6.97 -6.44 -11.38
N ILE A 9 -6.36 -6.46 -12.56
CA ILE A 9 -6.30 -5.30 -13.45
C ILE A 9 -7.53 -5.28 -14.36
N LYS A 10 -8.21 -4.13 -14.40
CA LYS A 10 -9.29 -3.90 -15.35
C LYS A 10 -8.73 -3.27 -16.63
N ILE A 11 -8.72 -4.03 -17.71
CA ILE A 11 -8.38 -3.53 -19.06
C ILE A 11 -9.67 -3.11 -19.76
N GLY A 12 -9.72 -1.86 -20.26
CA GLY A 12 -10.86 -1.29 -20.96
C GLY A 12 -11.33 -2.13 -22.16
N SER A 13 -12.62 -2.03 -22.49
CA SER A 13 -13.23 -2.73 -23.64
C SER A 13 -13.03 -1.98 -24.96
N ASP A 14 -12.46 -0.78 -24.92
CA ASP A 14 -12.16 0.12 -26.04
C ASP A 14 -10.86 -0.22 -26.78
N LEU A 15 -10.13 -1.24 -26.33
CA LEU A 15 -8.91 -1.72 -26.97
C LEU A 15 -9.20 -2.79 -28.01
N THR A 16 -8.51 -2.69 -29.16
CA THR A 16 -8.41 -3.80 -30.11
C THR A 16 -7.65 -4.98 -29.50
N ASP A 17 -7.75 -6.15 -30.12
CA ASP A 17 -7.04 -7.35 -29.65
C ASP A 17 -5.52 -7.15 -29.60
N ASP A 18 -4.94 -6.48 -30.60
CA ASP A 18 -3.51 -6.14 -30.63
C ASP A 18 -3.11 -5.19 -29.50
N GLN A 19 -3.93 -4.19 -29.20
CA GLN A 19 -3.67 -3.25 -28.10
C GLN A 19 -3.79 -3.95 -26.74
N ARG A 20 -4.82 -4.80 -26.58
CA ARG A 20 -5.02 -5.61 -25.37
C ARG A 20 -3.83 -6.56 -25.15
N LEU A 21 -3.30 -7.17 -26.22
CA LEU A 21 -2.14 -8.03 -26.15
C LEU A 21 -0.88 -7.24 -25.72
N LYS A 22 -0.68 -6.04 -26.25
CA LYS A 22 0.43 -5.16 -25.85
C LYS A 22 0.35 -4.77 -24.37
N VAL A 23 -0.82 -4.34 -23.90
CA VAL A 23 -1.04 -3.99 -22.48
C VAL A 23 -0.78 -5.20 -21.59
N THR A 24 -1.32 -6.37 -21.94
CA THR A 24 -1.12 -7.60 -21.18
C THR A 24 0.36 -7.96 -21.13
N SER A 25 1.08 -7.86 -22.25
CA SER A 25 2.51 -8.16 -22.33
C SER A 25 3.33 -7.20 -21.45
N LEU A 26 3.00 -5.90 -21.46
CA LEU A 26 3.66 -4.91 -20.63
C LEU A 26 3.45 -5.18 -19.14
N VAL A 27 2.23 -5.54 -18.73
CA VAL A 27 1.97 -5.91 -17.33
C VAL A 27 2.76 -7.16 -16.92
N ARG A 28 2.90 -8.14 -17.83
CA ARG A 28 3.73 -9.33 -17.56
C ARG A 28 5.21 -8.97 -17.44
N GLU A 29 5.71 -8.10 -18.29
CA GLU A 29 7.11 -7.64 -18.29
C GLU A 29 7.45 -6.89 -16.99
N TYR A 30 6.55 -6.03 -16.52
CA TYR A 30 6.74 -5.20 -15.32
C TYR A 30 5.91 -5.67 -14.12
N ALA A 31 5.72 -6.99 -13.98
CA ALA A 31 4.88 -7.55 -12.93
C ALA A 31 5.38 -7.25 -11.50
N ASP A 32 6.66 -6.97 -11.35
CA ASP A 32 7.28 -6.66 -10.04
C ASP A 32 6.97 -5.24 -9.55
N VAL A 33 6.42 -4.37 -10.41
CA VAL A 33 5.94 -3.03 -10.01
C VAL A 33 4.66 -3.12 -9.17
N PHE A 34 3.90 -4.20 -9.31
CA PHE A 34 2.67 -4.40 -8.57
C PHE A 34 2.96 -5.15 -7.28
N ALA A 35 2.37 -4.71 -6.18
CA ALA A 35 2.34 -5.46 -4.92
C ALA A 35 0.98 -6.13 -4.75
N LEU A 36 0.95 -7.45 -4.53
CA LEU A 36 -0.28 -8.19 -4.24
C LEU A 36 -0.62 -8.26 -2.75
N SER A 37 0.34 -7.95 -1.88
CA SER A 37 0.23 -7.89 -0.41
C SER A 37 1.14 -6.79 0.14
N MET A 38 0.93 -6.38 1.39
CA MET A 38 1.82 -5.40 2.04
C MET A 38 3.25 -5.91 2.21
N SER A 39 3.42 -7.23 2.38
CA SER A 39 4.74 -7.87 2.52
C SER A 39 5.60 -7.84 1.26
N GLU A 40 5.02 -7.57 0.08
CA GLU A 40 5.77 -7.34 -1.16
C GLU A 40 6.32 -5.89 -1.24
N VAL A 41 5.94 -5.00 -0.32
CA VAL A 41 6.41 -3.61 -0.26
C VAL A 41 7.63 -3.52 0.65
N PHE A 42 8.79 -3.27 0.04
CA PHE A 42 10.03 -3.05 0.78
C PHE A 42 10.19 -1.57 1.14
N TYR A 43 10.53 -1.29 2.40
CA TYR A 43 10.92 0.05 2.80
C TYR A 43 12.37 0.34 2.36
N VAL A 44 12.68 1.63 2.17
CA VAL A 44 14.04 2.09 1.90
C VAL A 44 14.80 2.16 3.21
N ASP A 45 15.76 1.25 3.44
CA ASP A 45 16.49 1.12 4.70
C ASP A 45 17.66 2.11 4.86
N TRP A 46 18.18 2.63 3.75
CA TRP A 46 19.31 3.55 3.71
C TRP A 46 18.92 5.03 3.80
N TRP A 47 17.63 5.36 3.63
CA TRP A 47 17.15 6.74 3.67
C TRP A 47 16.16 6.94 4.80
N LYS A 48 16.37 8.00 5.58
CA LYS A 48 15.40 8.44 6.60
C LYS A 48 14.79 9.74 6.14
N HIS A 49 13.46 9.76 6.03
CA HIS A 49 12.74 10.99 5.75
C HIS A 49 12.81 11.91 6.98
N HIS A 50 13.32 13.13 6.80
CA HIS A 50 13.39 14.14 7.85
C HIS A 50 12.25 15.13 7.70
N LEU A 51 11.41 15.24 8.73
CA LEU A 51 10.40 16.29 8.81
C LEU A 51 11.07 17.59 9.29
N ASN A 52 11.01 18.63 8.46
CA ASN A 52 11.51 19.96 8.79
C ASN A 52 10.45 20.71 9.62
N ILE A 53 10.47 20.49 10.94
CA ILE A 53 9.55 21.13 11.88
C ILE A 53 10.21 22.39 12.45
N ASP A 54 9.48 23.51 12.44
CA ASP A 54 9.91 24.75 13.10
C ASP A 54 9.96 24.53 14.63
N PRO A 55 11.13 24.63 15.28
CA PRO A 55 11.27 24.39 16.71
C PRO A 55 10.56 25.45 17.57
N SER A 56 10.19 26.61 17.00
CA SER A 56 9.45 27.67 17.70
C SER A 56 7.95 27.38 17.83
N VAL A 57 7.42 26.43 17.06
CA VAL A 57 6.00 26.09 17.04
C VAL A 57 5.69 24.98 18.05
N LYS A 58 4.77 25.26 18.98
CA LYS A 58 4.25 24.25 19.90
C LYS A 58 3.22 23.35 19.20
N LEU A 59 3.64 22.14 18.84
CA LEU A 59 2.75 21.15 18.23
C LEU A 59 1.92 20.38 19.27
N PRO A 60 0.70 19.92 18.91
CA PRO A 60 -0.07 19.03 19.76
C PRO A 60 0.64 17.68 19.91
N THR A 61 0.80 17.22 21.16
CA THR A 61 1.46 15.94 21.49
C THR A 61 0.48 14.82 21.81
N ARG A 62 -0.81 15.13 21.94
CA ARG A 62 -1.88 14.18 22.24
C ARG A 62 -3.16 14.58 21.50
N MET A 63 -3.82 13.59 20.92
CA MET A 63 -5.14 13.70 20.31
C MET A 63 -6.02 12.57 20.85
N SER A 64 -7.30 12.84 21.08
CA SER A 64 -8.25 11.79 21.41
C SER A 64 -8.55 10.97 20.14
N GLN A 65 -8.52 9.64 20.27
CA GLN A 65 -8.91 8.77 19.17
C GLN A 65 -10.42 8.80 19.00
N ARG A 66 -10.89 8.86 17.74
CA ARG A 66 -12.32 8.75 17.46
C ARG A 66 -12.83 7.35 17.86
N PRO A 67 -13.97 7.24 18.56
CA PRO A 67 -14.55 5.93 18.87
C PRO A 67 -14.85 5.14 17.60
N LEU A 68 -14.50 3.86 17.61
CA LEU A 68 -14.78 2.91 16.54
C LEU A 68 -15.90 1.96 16.96
N THR A 69 -16.77 1.61 16.02
CA THR A 69 -17.73 0.49 16.21
C THR A 69 -16.98 -0.85 16.24
N GLU A 70 -17.58 -1.90 16.79
CA GLU A 70 -16.93 -3.22 16.88
C GLU A 70 -16.52 -3.78 15.51
N LYS A 71 -17.40 -3.68 14.50
CA LYS A 71 -17.05 -4.09 13.12
C LYS A 71 -15.89 -3.31 12.52
N GLN A 72 -15.77 -2.03 12.86
CA GLN A 72 -14.62 -1.24 12.42
C GLN A 72 -13.35 -1.70 13.12
N LYS A 73 -13.40 -1.99 14.42
CA LYS A 73 -12.23 -2.45 15.18
C LYS A 73 -11.67 -3.75 14.61
N GLU A 74 -12.54 -4.74 14.36
CA GLU A 74 -12.13 -6.01 13.75
C GLU A 74 -11.35 -5.78 12.45
N TRP A 75 -11.95 -5.04 11.52
CA TRP A 75 -11.30 -4.72 10.25
C TRP A 75 -10.00 -3.92 10.41
N PHE A 76 -9.98 -2.91 11.29
CA PHE A 76 -8.78 -2.10 11.51
C PHE A 76 -7.64 -2.89 12.14
N TYR A 77 -7.94 -3.77 13.10
CA TYR A 77 -6.92 -4.58 13.77
C TYR A 77 -6.29 -5.58 12.82
N ASP A 78 -7.07 -6.25 11.97
CA ASP A 78 -6.53 -7.15 10.95
C ASP A 78 -5.54 -6.42 10.02
N ILE A 79 -5.85 -5.17 9.64
CA ILE A 79 -4.97 -4.35 8.79
C ILE A 79 -3.72 -3.87 9.56
N LEU A 80 -3.85 -3.52 10.84
CA LEU A 80 -2.70 -3.13 11.67
C LEU A 80 -1.74 -4.31 11.86
N ASP A 81 -2.26 -5.51 12.06
CA ASP A 81 -1.47 -6.73 12.18
C ASP A 81 -0.72 -6.99 10.85
N GLU A 82 -1.38 -6.89 9.68
CA GLU A 82 -0.72 -7.01 8.37
C GLU A 82 0.39 -5.96 8.16
N MET A 83 0.15 -4.72 8.59
CA MET A 83 1.15 -3.63 8.52
C MET A 83 2.35 -3.88 9.43
N GLU A 84 2.13 -4.40 10.64
CA GLU A 84 3.20 -4.72 11.59
C GLU A 84 4.04 -5.91 11.09
N GLU A 85 3.39 -6.98 10.62
CA GLU A 85 4.04 -8.14 10.01
C GLU A 85 4.87 -7.75 8.77
N SER A 86 4.41 -6.76 8.00
CA SER A 86 5.10 -6.25 6.81
C SER A 86 6.12 -5.15 7.13
N HIS A 87 6.37 -4.83 8.40
CA HIS A 87 7.29 -3.79 8.86
C HIS A 87 6.97 -2.37 8.35
N VAL A 88 5.72 -2.12 7.94
CA VAL A 88 5.23 -0.78 7.56
C VAL A 88 5.09 0.10 8.79
N ILE A 89 4.63 -0.48 9.90
CA ILE A 89 4.55 0.17 11.21
C ILE A 89 5.31 -0.66 12.25
N GLN A 90 5.67 0.01 13.35
CA GLN A 90 6.31 -0.62 14.49
C GLN A 90 5.74 0.00 15.76
N ARG A 91 5.64 -0.81 16.82
CA ARG A 91 5.27 -0.33 18.15
C ARG A 91 6.39 0.57 18.69
N VAL A 92 6.03 1.81 19.05
CA VAL A 92 6.91 2.84 19.61
C VAL A 92 6.88 2.83 21.14
#